data_AF-A0A4Y2PPM4-F1
#
_entry.id   AF-A0A4Y2PPM4-F1
#
_cell.length_a   1.000
_cell.length_b   1.000
_cell.length_c   1.000
_cell.angle_alpha   90.00
_cell.angle_beta   90.00
_cell.angle_gamma   90.00
#
_symmetry.space_group_name_H-M   'P 1'
#
loop_
_entity.id
_entity.type
_entity.pdbx_description
1 polymer ?
#
loop_
_entity_poly.entity_id
_entity_poly.type
_entity_poly.pdbx_seq_one_letter_code
_entity_poly.pdbx_strand_id
1 'polypeptide(L)'
;MREVRNEEKENKDLPVLQSDLQNVIPTQRANISSLFYLRKLNVYNLTAYYTPTKQVHCSLWSEKLSGRSANDISRAFHKILTVIAEENDITEWPESCVPQNRNSIISNSVLHFLKDNPQVK
;
A
#
# COMPACT_ATOMS: atom_id res chain seq x y z
N MET A 1 -0.43 -17.11 -2.80
CA MET A 1 0.16 -16.38 -1.65
C MET A 1 1.12 -17.26 -0.83
N ARG A 2 0.69 -18.41 -0.27
CA ARG A 2 1.62 -19.30 0.47
C ARG A 2 2.68 -19.96 -0.43
N GLU A 3 2.31 -20.34 -1.65
CA GLU A 3 3.23 -20.96 -2.62
C GLU A 3 4.30 -19.98 -3.09
N VAL A 4 3.92 -18.77 -3.53
CA VAL A 4 4.87 -17.72 -3.93
C VAL A 4 5.76 -17.26 -2.76
N ARG A 5 5.25 -17.22 -1.53
CA ARG A 5 6.11 -16.93 -0.35
C ARG A 5 7.14 -18.05 -0.09
N ASN A 6 6.86 -19.26 -0.55
CA ASN A 6 7.85 -20.33 -0.55
C ASN A 6 8.80 -20.19 -1.74
N GLU A 7 8.32 -19.77 -2.91
CA GLU A 7 9.16 -19.43 -4.07
C GLU A 7 10.09 -18.25 -3.79
N GLU A 8 9.67 -17.22 -3.04
CA GLU A 8 10.54 -16.13 -2.57
C GLU A 8 11.65 -16.63 -1.62
N LYS A 9 11.37 -17.68 -0.83
CA LYS A 9 12.41 -18.29 0.00
C LYS A 9 13.43 -19.04 -0.85
N GLU A 10 12.99 -19.60 -1.97
CA GLU A 10 13.83 -20.32 -2.92
C GLU A 10 14.57 -19.38 -3.88
N ASN A 11 13.96 -18.24 -4.26
CA ASN A 11 14.50 -17.23 -5.16
C ASN A 11 14.34 -15.83 -4.58
N LYS A 12 15.43 -15.31 -4.01
CA LYS A 12 15.46 -14.04 -3.27
C LYS A 12 15.39 -12.79 -4.15
N ASP A 13 15.57 -12.94 -5.47
CA ASP A 13 15.64 -11.83 -6.42
C ASP A 13 14.30 -11.62 -7.15
N LEU A 14 13.24 -12.35 -6.78
CA LEU A 14 11.90 -12.13 -7.32
C LEU A 14 11.42 -10.70 -6.96
N PRO A 15 11.06 -9.84 -7.94
CA PRO A 15 10.62 -8.47 -7.71
C PRO A 15 9.19 -8.41 -7.22
N VAL A 16 8.97 -8.93 -6.01
CA VAL A 16 7.67 -8.97 -5.36
C VAL A 16 7.42 -7.69 -4.59
N LEU A 17 6.26 -7.08 -4.86
CA LEU A 17 5.70 -6.01 -4.04
C LEU A 17 4.55 -6.55 -3.18
N GLN A 18 4.72 -6.51 -1.86
CA GLN A 18 3.68 -6.86 -0.90
C GLN A 18 3.15 -5.60 -0.21
N SER A 19 1.84 -5.36 -0.27
CA SER A 19 1.22 -4.19 0.37
C SER A 19 0.16 -4.57 1.41
N ASP A 20 0.16 -3.88 2.54
CA ASP A 20 -0.87 -3.99 3.59
C ASP A 20 -1.32 -2.60 4.09
N LEU A 21 -2.59 -2.49 4.48
CA LEU A 21 -3.19 -1.29 5.07
C LEU A 21 -3.21 -1.45 6.59
N GLN A 22 -2.43 -0.64 7.27
CA GLN A 22 -2.33 -0.69 8.72
C GLN A 22 -3.65 -0.28 9.41
N ASN A 23 -3.82 -0.74 10.66
CA ASN A 23 -4.88 -0.26 11.52
C ASN A 23 -4.83 1.28 11.69
N VAL A 24 -6.00 1.89 11.92
CA VAL A 24 -6.13 3.35 12.05
C VAL A 24 -5.24 3.88 13.17
N ILE A 25 -4.47 4.92 12.86
CA ILE A 25 -3.56 5.57 13.81
C ILE A 25 -4.26 6.82 14.36
N PRO A 26 -4.79 6.81 15.59
CA PRO A 26 -5.36 8.01 16.18
C PRO A 26 -4.25 8.96 16.65
N THR A 27 -4.37 10.22 16.27
CA THR A 27 -3.49 11.34 16.67
C THR A 27 -4.35 12.40 17.36
N GLN A 28 -3.96 13.11 18.42
CA GLN A 28 -2.72 13.16 19.19
C GLN A 28 -2.64 12.07 20.27
N ARG A 29 -1.44 11.75 20.75
CA ARG A 29 -1.21 10.83 21.88
C ARG A 29 -0.69 11.64 23.06
N ALA A 30 -1.43 11.63 24.17
CA ALA A 30 -1.03 12.28 25.41
C ALA A 30 -1.50 11.46 26.62
N ASN A 31 -0.75 11.52 27.71
CA ASN A 31 -1.07 10.83 28.97
C ASN A 31 -2.04 11.65 29.83
N ILE A 32 -3.12 12.15 29.23
CA ILE A 32 -4.17 12.92 29.90
C ILE A 32 -5.47 12.15 29.75
N SER A 33 -6.12 11.83 30.87
CA SER A 33 -7.37 11.04 30.86
C SER A 33 -8.49 11.71 30.08
N SER A 34 -8.58 13.04 30.09
CA SER A 34 -9.59 13.79 29.32
C SER A 34 -9.45 13.59 27.80
N LEU A 35 -8.24 13.35 27.30
CA LEU A 35 -7.98 13.11 25.87
C LEU A 35 -8.60 11.80 25.36
N PHE A 36 -8.99 10.89 26.27
CA PHE A 36 -9.74 9.69 25.91
C PHE A 36 -11.13 10.03 25.33
N TYR A 37 -11.77 11.10 25.82
CA TYR A 37 -13.11 11.50 25.43
C TYR A 37 -13.13 12.50 24.27
N LEU A 38 -11.97 13.01 23.86
CA LEU A 38 -11.85 13.92 22.74
C LEU A 38 -11.78 13.18 21.41
N ARG A 39 -12.32 13.79 20.36
CA ARG A 39 -12.20 13.28 19.00
C ARG A 39 -10.72 13.30 18.58
N LYS A 40 -10.20 12.14 18.21
CA LYS A 40 -8.84 11.97 17.70
C LYS A 40 -8.86 12.06 16.17
N LEU A 41 -7.86 12.75 15.63
CA LEU A 41 -7.61 12.81 14.19
C LEU A 41 -7.06 11.47 13.74
N ASN A 42 -7.75 10.81 12.82
CA ASN A 42 -7.30 9.54 12.27
C ASN A 42 -6.27 9.77 11.15
N VAL A 43 -5.18 9.02 11.22
CA VAL A 43 -4.17 8.91 10.17
C VAL A 43 -4.20 7.48 9.64
N TYR A 44 -4.14 7.36 8.33
CA TYR A 44 -4.15 6.11 7.59
C TYR A 44 -2.77 5.88 6.96
N ASN A 45 -2.35 4.62 6.91
CA ASN A 45 -1.05 4.23 6.41
C ASN A 45 -1.17 2.98 5.52
N LEU A 46 -0.81 3.14 4.25
CA LEU A 46 -0.64 2.02 3.31
C LEU A 46 0.86 1.74 3.20
N THR A 47 1.25 0.55 3.63
CA THR A 47 2.65 0.09 3.59
C THR A 47 2.86 -0.86 2.44
N ALA A 48 3.97 -0.71 1.73
CA ALA A 48 4.40 -1.66 0.72
C ALA A 48 5.86 -2.04 0.96
N TYR A 49 6.14 -3.33 0.97
CA TYR A 49 7.46 -3.91 1.09
C TYR A 49 7.90 -4.46 -0.26
N TYR A 50 9.06 -4.01 -0.72
CA TYR A 50 9.66 -4.48 -1.96
C TYR A 50 10.79 -5.46 -1.66
N THR A 51 10.63 -6.71 -2.10
CA THR A 51 11.47 -7.84 -1.69
C THR A 51 12.95 -7.70 -2.11
N PRO A 52 13.30 -7.32 -3.36
CA PRO A 52 14.70 -7.27 -3.81
C PRO A 52 15.56 -6.26 -3.04
N THR A 53 15.08 -5.03 -2.88
CA THR A 53 15.84 -3.98 -2.17
C THR A 53 15.59 -3.97 -0.67
N LYS A 54 14.60 -4.76 -0.21
CA LYS A 54 14.11 -4.80 1.18
C LYS A 54 13.65 -3.44 1.70
N GLN A 55 13.24 -2.56 0.80
CA GLN A 55 12.74 -1.23 1.14
C GLN A 55 11.26 -1.29 1.50
N VAL A 56 10.87 -0.42 2.44
CA VAL A 56 9.48 -0.21 2.84
C VAL A 56 9.07 1.18 2.42
N HIS A 57 8.02 1.27 1.62
CA HIS A 57 7.38 2.51 1.23
C HIS A 57 6.08 2.68 2.04
N CYS A 58 5.91 3.84 2.65
CA CYS A 58 4.72 4.18 3.44
C CYS A 58 4.00 5.37 2.81
N SER A 59 2.75 5.19 2.42
CA SER A 59 1.87 6.29 2.03
C SER A 59 0.97 6.64 3.20
N LEU A 60 1.21 7.80 3.82
CA LEU A 60 0.40 8.32 4.93
C LEU A 60 -0.53 9.43 4.47
N TRP A 61 -1.77 9.42 4.98
CA TRP A 61 -2.72 10.52 4.81
C TRP A 61 -3.64 10.65 6.03
N SER A 62 -4.20 11.84 6.23
CA SER A 62 -5.13 12.11 7.34
C SER A 62 -6.59 12.01 6.88
N GLU A 63 -7.50 11.73 7.81
CA GLU A 63 -8.95 11.72 7.57
C GLU A 63 -9.49 13.06 7.06
N LYS A 64 -8.75 14.16 7.26
CA LYS A 64 -9.09 15.48 6.72
C LYS A 64 -8.88 15.55 5.21
N LEU A 65 -7.89 14.83 4.69
CA LEU A 65 -7.56 14.84 3.27
C LEU A 65 -8.48 13.92 2.48
N SER A 66 -8.69 12.71 3.00
CA SER A 66 -9.38 11.64 2.29
C SER A 66 -9.69 10.48 3.25
N GLY A 67 -10.65 9.63 2.87
CA GLY A 67 -11.08 8.48 3.64
C GLY A 67 -10.24 7.23 3.39
N ARG A 68 -10.86 6.05 3.54
CA ARG A 68 -10.27 4.74 3.22
C ARG A 68 -11.11 4.02 2.16
N SER A 69 -11.72 4.76 1.25
CA SER A 69 -12.44 4.16 0.13
C SER A 69 -11.46 3.49 -0.83
N ALA A 70 -11.96 2.62 -1.70
CA ALA A 70 -11.12 1.96 -2.70
C ALA A 70 -10.37 2.97 -3.60
N ASN A 71 -10.98 4.12 -3.93
CA ASN A 71 -10.34 5.19 -4.70
C ASN A 71 -9.14 5.79 -3.95
N ASP A 72 -9.28 6.00 -2.65
CA ASP A 72 -8.23 6.59 -1.81
C ASP A 72 -7.03 5.65 -1.71
N ILE A 73 -7.32 4.36 -1.45
CA ILE A 73 -6.32 3.30 -1.38
C ILE A 73 -5.64 3.13 -2.75
N SER A 74 -6.40 3.16 -3.83
CA SER A 74 -5.88 3.06 -5.20
C SER A 74 -4.93 4.17 -5.55
N ARG A 75 -5.24 5.42 -5.16
CA ARG A 75 -4.36 6.56 -5.38
C ARG A 75 -3.09 6.47 -4.54
N ALA A 76 -3.19 6.03 -3.29
CA ALA A 76 -2.03 5.79 -2.43
C ALA A 76 -1.12 4.69 -3.01
N PHE A 77 -1.72 3.62 -3.50
CA PHE A 77 -1.03 2.50 -4.13
C PHE A 77 -0.32 2.94 -5.42
N HIS A 78 -1.02 3.63 -6.33
CA HIS A 78 -0.42 4.17 -7.55
C HIS A 78 0.79 5.07 -7.28
N LYS A 79 0.76 5.89 -6.22
CA LYS A 79 1.93 6.71 -5.82
C LYS A 79 3.13 5.84 -5.43
N ILE A 80 2.91 4.77 -4.68
CA ILE A 80 3.96 3.83 -4.31
C ILE A 80 4.54 3.18 -5.56
N LEU A 81 3.69 2.71 -6.48
CA LEU A 81 4.13 2.11 -7.74
C LEU A 81 4.97 3.04 -8.60
N THR A 82 4.58 4.31 -8.68
CA THR A 82 5.33 5.31 -9.45
C THR A 82 6.76 5.45 -8.89
N VAL A 83 6.90 5.53 -7.57
CA VAL A 83 8.23 5.63 -6.91
C VAL A 83 9.07 4.38 -7.16
N ILE A 84 8.46 3.18 -7.09
CA ILE A 84 9.21 1.93 -7.27
C ILE A 84 9.59 1.72 -8.74
N ALA A 85 8.73 2.09 -9.68
CA ALA A 85 8.92 1.88 -11.11
C ALA A 85 9.97 2.82 -11.73
N GLU A 86 10.23 3.96 -11.09
CA GLU A 86 11.37 4.81 -11.44
C GLU A 86 12.71 4.11 -11.16
N GLU A 87 12.74 3.16 -10.23
CA GLU A 87 13.97 2.53 -9.74
C GLU A 87 14.13 1.06 -10.15
N ASN A 88 13.03 0.32 -10.42
CA ASN A 88 13.07 -1.14 -10.60
C ASN A 88 11.96 -1.71 -11.51
N ASP A 89 12.18 -2.92 -12.02
CA ASP A 89 11.11 -3.77 -12.60
C ASP A 89 10.22 -4.32 -11.47
N ILE A 90 8.89 -4.36 -11.67
CA ILE A 90 7.92 -4.72 -10.63
C ILE A 90 7.05 -5.89 -11.09
N THR A 91 7.02 -6.97 -10.29
CA THR A 91 5.95 -7.98 -10.37
C THR A 91 5.08 -7.88 -9.11
N GLU A 92 3.92 -7.24 -9.25
CA GLU A 92 3.05 -6.94 -8.12
C GLU A 92 2.22 -8.15 -7.66
N TRP A 93 2.08 -8.30 -6.34
CA TRP A 93 1.19 -9.30 -5.74
C TRP A 93 0.37 -8.70 -4.59
N PRO A 94 -0.80 -8.11 -4.90
CA PRO A 94 -1.59 -7.46 -3.88
C PRO A 94 -2.32 -8.48 -2.98
N GLU A 95 -2.43 -8.16 -1.68
CA GLU A 95 -3.07 -9.04 -0.69
C GLU A 95 -4.55 -9.28 -0.98
N SER A 96 -5.11 -10.43 -0.56
CA SER A 96 -6.47 -10.87 -0.92
C SER A 96 -7.59 -10.19 -0.10
N CYS A 97 -7.45 -8.91 0.22
CA CYS A 97 -8.45 -8.15 0.97
C CYS A 97 -9.37 -7.36 0.02
N VAL A 98 -10.67 -7.30 0.32
CA VAL A 98 -11.69 -6.73 -0.60
C VAL A 98 -11.48 -5.23 -0.88
N PRO A 99 -11.27 -4.37 0.12
CA PRO A 99 -11.03 -2.94 -0.12
C PRO A 99 -9.64 -2.64 -0.72
N GLN A 100 -8.69 -3.56 -0.56
CA GLN A 100 -7.32 -3.38 -1.06
C GLN A 100 -7.13 -3.94 -2.47
N ASN A 101 -7.84 -5.00 -2.86
CA ASN A 101 -7.51 -5.72 -4.09
C ASN A 101 -8.64 -6.52 -4.74
N ARG A 102 -9.68 -6.98 -4.01
CA ARG A 102 -10.87 -7.57 -4.67
C ARG A 102 -11.89 -6.52 -5.07
N ASN A 103 -11.43 -5.48 -5.76
CA ASN A 103 -12.30 -4.49 -6.35
C ASN A 103 -11.79 -4.05 -7.72
N SER A 104 -12.71 -3.70 -8.61
CA SER A 104 -12.40 -3.28 -9.98
C SER A 104 -11.62 -1.97 -10.04
N ILE A 105 -11.69 -1.15 -8.99
CA ILE A 105 -11.01 0.15 -8.94
C ILE A 105 -9.49 -0.05 -8.90
N ILE A 106 -9.00 -0.93 -8.02
CA ILE A 106 -7.57 -1.24 -7.90
C ILE A 106 -7.06 -1.89 -9.19
N SER A 107 -7.77 -2.88 -9.73
CA SER A 107 -7.39 -3.52 -10.99
C SER A 107 -7.31 -2.53 -12.16
N ASN A 108 -8.29 -1.62 -12.28
CA ASN A 108 -8.28 -0.59 -13.31
C ASN A 108 -7.15 0.44 -13.10
N SER A 109 -6.82 0.76 -11.85
CA SER A 109 -5.72 1.67 -11.53
C SER A 109 -4.36 1.08 -11.87
N VAL A 110 -4.15 -0.21 -11.62
CA VAL A 110 -2.92 -0.91 -12.03
C VAL A 110 -2.85 -0.99 -13.55
N LEU A 111 -3.96 -1.32 -14.22
CA LEU A 111 -4.01 -1.33 -15.69
C LEU A 111 -3.70 0.05 -16.29
N HIS A 112 -4.24 1.12 -15.70
CA HIS A 112 -3.94 2.49 -16.11
C HIS A 112 -2.46 2.81 -15.90
N PHE A 113 -1.88 2.40 -14.76
CA PHE A 113 -0.47 2.60 -14.46
C PHE A 113 0.45 1.89 -15.47
N LEU A 114 0.15 0.63 -15.82
CA LEU A 114 0.91 -0.13 -16.81
C LEU A 114 0.78 0.47 -18.22
N LYS A 115 -0.37 1.03 -18.56
CA LYS A 115 -0.57 1.72 -19.84
C LYS A 115 0.30 2.98 -19.93
N ASP A 116 0.44 3.71 -18.84
CA ASP A 116 1.27 4.93 -18.77
C ASP A 116 2.77 4.60 -18.67
N ASN A 117 3.12 3.42 -18.17
CA ASN A 117 4.49 2.97 -17.95
C ASN A 117 4.78 1.65 -18.69
N PRO A 118 4.82 1.65 -20.04
CA PRO A 118 5.04 0.44 -20.83
C PRO A 118 6.41 -0.23 -20.61
N GLN A 119 7.34 0.45 -19.93
CA GLN A 119 8.62 -0.08 -19.50
C GLN A 119 8.49 -1.11 -18.36
N VAL A 120 7.44 -1.04 -17.55
CA VAL A 120 7.16 -2.00 -16.47
C VAL A 120 6.48 -3.22 -17.11
N LYS A 121 7.13 -4.39 -17.06
CA LYS A 121 6.66 -5.64 -17.68
C LYS A 121 5.99 -6.59 -16.69
#